data_AF-A0A2N6EL05-F1
#
_entry.id   AF-A0A2N6EL05-F1
#
_cell.length_a   1.000
_cell.length_b   1.000
_cell.length_c   1.000
_cell.angle_alpha   90.00
_cell.angle_beta   90.00
_cell.angle_gamma   90.00
#
_symmetry.space_group_name_H-M   'P 1'
#
loop_
_entity.id
_entity.type
_entity.pdbx_description
1 polymer ?
#
loop_
_entity_poly.entity_id
_entity_poly.type
_entity_poly.pdbx_seq_one_letter_code
_entity_poly.pdbx_strand_id
1 'polypeptide(L)'
;MTETPSKPFLREHLQKEITGLLWLALGLFLLLSLLSFNNGDPSFNNNLAPQAISNFCGRVGAYVADLLYQLLGLPALFIPLACLLFAW
;
A
#
# COMPACT_ATOMS: atom_id res chain seq x y z
N MET A 1 22.11 29.48 -30.75
CA MET A 1 21.13 29.87 -29.72
C MET A 1 19.90 29.00 -29.90
N THR A 2 19.86 27.84 -29.25
CA THR A 2 18.71 26.92 -29.29
C THR A 2 18.02 26.98 -27.93
N GLU A 3 17.02 27.86 -27.83
CA GLU A 3 16.10 27.89 -26.70
C GLU A 3 15.36 26.55 -26.69
N THR A 4 15.75 25.65 -25.79
CA THR A 4 15.04 24.39 -25.60
C THR A 4 13.71 24.74 -24.94
N PRO A 5 12.55 24.36 -25.50
CA PRO A 5 11.26 24.78 -24.95
C PRO A 5 11.12 24.22 -23.53
N SER A 6 10.88 25.13 -22.59
CA SER A 6 10.63 24.83 -21.19
C SER A 6 9.44 23.87 -21.07
N LYS A 7 9.66 22.66 -20.53
CA LYS A 7 8.64 21.63 -20.26
C LYS A 7 8.15 21.55 -18.79
N PRO A 8 8.06 22.64 -17.99
CA PRO A 8 7.73 22.52 -16.57
C PRO A 8 6.27 22.16 -16.35
N PHE A 9 5.35 22.78 -17.11
CA PHE A 9 3.90 22.55 -16.97
C PHE A 9 3.49 21.08 -17.15
N LEU A 10 4.05 20.37 -18.14
CA LEU A 10 3.71 18.98 -18.41
C LEU A 10 4.31 18.03 -17.35
N ARG A 11 5.51 18.34 -16.83
CA ARG A 11 6.16 17.54 -15.78
C ARG A 11 5.41 17.63 -14.46
N GLU A 12 4.95 18.81 -14.07
CA GLU A 12 4.20 19.00 -12.82
C GLU A 12 2.85 18.26 -12.84
N HIS A 13 2.16 18.26 -13.98
CA HIS A 13 0.90 17.51 -14.13
C HIS A 13 1.14 16.00 -14.04
N LEU A 14 2.13 15.48 -14.79
CA LEU A 14 2.48 14.06 -14.75
C LEU A 14 2.98 13.62 -13.37
N GLN A 15 3.73 14.47 -12.65
CA GLN A 15 4.16 14.17 -11.29
C GLN A 15 2.97 14.02 -10.33
N LYS A 16 1.95 14.87 -10.45
CA LYS A 16 0.72 14.76 -9.66
C LYS A 16 -0.04 13.47 -10.01
N GLU A 17 -0.24 13.18 -11.28
CA GLU A 17 -0.90 11.95 -11.72
C GLU A 17 -0.19 10.69 -11.23
N ILE A 18 1.13 10.63 -11.34
CA ILE A 18 1.93 9.50 -10.84
C ILE A 18 1.81 9.38 -9.33
N THR A 19 1.88 10.51 -8.61
CA THR A 19 1.77 10.53 -7.15
C THR A 19 0.39 10.04 -6.70
N GLY A 20 -0.68 10.53 -7.32
CA GLY A 20 -2.06 10.10 -7.03
C GLY A 20 -2.25 8.61 -7.32
N LEU A 21 -1.74 8.12 -8.45
CA LEU A 21 -1.81 6.70 -8.80
C LEU A 21 -1.02 5.82 -7.81
N LEU A 22 0.15 6.28 -7.35
CA LEU A 22 0.93 5.58 -6.32
C LEU A 22 0.17 5.50 -4.99
N TRP A 23 -0.46 6.59 -4.56
CA TRP A 23 -1.30 6.60 -3.35
C TRP A 23 -2.51 5.69 -3.48
N LEU A 24 -3.15 5.67 -4.65
CA LEU A 24 -4.27 4.78 -4.94
C LEU A 24 -3.84 3.31 -4.88
N ALA A 25 -2.74 2.96 -5.54
CA ALA A 25 -2.19 1.62 -5.54
C ALA A 25 -1.79 1.17 -4.13
N LEU A 26 -1.12 2.04 -3.37
CA LEU A 26 -0.73 1.78 -1.98
C LEU A 26 -1.95 1.60 -1.08
N GLY A 27 -2.95 2.49 -1.19
CA GLY A 27 -4.18 2.41 -0.42
C GLY A 27 -4.94 1.10 -0.69
N LEU A 28 -5.06 0.72 -1.96
CA LEU A 28 -5.73 -0.54 -2.33
C LEU A 28 -4.94 -1.77 -1.86
N PHE A 29 -3.61 -1.76 -2.01
CA PHE A 29 -2.73 -2.81 -1.50
C PHE A 29 -2.90 -2.99 0.01
N LEU A 30 -2.85 -1.90 0.77
CA LEU A 30 -3.01 -1.93 2.22
C LEU A 30 -4.41 -2.40 2.62
N LEU A 31 -5.45 -1.94 1.93
CA LEU A 31 -6.83 -2.33 2.20
C LEU A 31 -7.03 -3.83 2.01
N LEU A 32 -6.62 -4.37 0.87
CA LEU A 32 -6.71 -5.80 0.57
C LEU A 32 -5.88 -6.62 1.54
N SER A 33 -4.67 -6.16 1.85
CA SER A 33 -3.79 -6.81 2.81
C SER A 33 -4.40 -6.88 4.22
N LEU A 34 -4.94 -5.77 4.74
CA LEU A 34 -5.54 -5.70 6.07
C LEU A 34 -6.86 -6.47 6.16
N LEU A 35 -7.69 -6.44 5.10
CA LEU A 35 -8.97 -7.17 5.07
C LEU A 35 -8.79 -8.69 4.91
N SER A 36 -7.75 -9.12 4.21
CA SER A 36 -7.43 -10.55 4.02
C SER A 36 -6.45 -11.09 5.06
N PHE A 37 -6.19 -10.35 6.14
CA PHE A 37 -5.31 -10.79 7.23
C PHE A 37 -5.82 -12.07 7.88
N ASN A 38 -4.93 -13.04 8.07
CA ASN A 38 -5.21 -14.29 8.73
C ASN A 38 -4.06 -14.64 9.70
N ASN A 39 -4.40 -15.02 10.94
CA ASN A 39 -3.40 -15.42 11.95
C ASN A 39 -2.60 -16.69 11.57
N GLY A 40 -3.10 -17.48 10.61
CA GLY A 40 -2.40 -18.64 10.06
C GLY A 40 -1.35 -18.31 8.99
N ASP A 41 -1.28 -17.05 8.53
CA ASP A 41 -0.30 -16.61 7.55
C ASP A 41 1.08 -16.38 8.20
N PRO A 42 2.18 -16.45 7.43
CA PRO A 42 3.52 -16.17 7.95
C PRO A 42 3.60 -14.73 8.46
N SER A 43 4.12 -14.55 9.67
CA SER A 43 4.19 -13.26 10.35
C SER A 43 5.50 -13.09 11.11
N PHE A 44 5.81 -11.88 11.60
CA PHE A 44 7.09 -11.66 12.30
C PHE A 44 7.17 -12.46 13.60
N ASN A 45 6.03 -12.62 14.26
CA ASN A 45 5.90 -13.38 15.49
C ASN A 45 5.60 -14.86 15.23
N ASN A 46 5.35 -15.24 13.97
CA ASN A 46 4.92 -16.57 13.61
C ASN A 46 5.68 -17.11 12.39
N ASN A 47 6.69 -17.95 12.64
CA ASN A 47 7.46 -18.64 11.60
C ASN A 47 6.72 -19.88 11.05
N LEU A 48 5.40 -19.79 10.87
CA LEU A 48 4.69 -20.82 10.13
C LEU A 48 5.18 -20.79 8.67
N ALA A 49 5.41 -21.99 8.13
CA ALA A 49 5.56 -22.20 6.71
C ALA A 49 4.26 -22.85 6.18
N PRO A 50 3.13 -22.11 6.12
CA PRO A 50 1.90 -22.68 5.64
C PRO A 50 2.03 -23.01 4.15
N GLN A 51 1.40 -24.11 3.74
CA GLN A 51 1.41 -24.58 2.34
C GLN A 51 0.73 -23.58 1.39
N ALA A 52 -0.17 -22.75 1.92
CA ALA A 52 -0.86 -21.69 1.19
C ALA A 52 -0.97 -20.43 2.06
N ILE A 53 -0.84 -19.26 1.43
CA ILE A 53 -1.01 -17.95 2.08
C ILE A 53 -2.43 -17.47 1.79
N SER A 54 -3.16 -17.07 2.83
CA SER A 54 -4.54 -16.60 2.73
C SER A 54 -4.62 -15.13 2.31
N ASN A 55 -3.64 -14.32 2.70
CA ASN A 55 -3.57 -12.92 2.32
C ASN A 55 -3.52 -12.76 0.79
N PHE A 56 -4.40 -11.91 0.24
CA PHE A 56 -4.51 -11.68 -1.20
C PHE A 56 -3.29 -10.97 -1.78
N CYS A 57 -2.58 -10.19 -0.96
CA CYS A 57 -1.32 -9.57 -1.30
C CYS A 57 -0.12 -10.50 -1.03
N GLY A 58 -0.38 -11.79 -0.79
CA GLY A 58 0.62 -12.82 -0.54
C GLY A 58 1.41 -12.58 0.73
N ARG A 59 2.65 -13.09 0.75
CA ARG A 59 3.51 -13.08 1.95
C ARG A 59 3.80 -11.66 2.44
N VAL A 60 4.06 -10.74 1.52
CA VAL A 60 4.35 -9.33 1.87
C VAL A 60 3.14 -8.68 2.52
N GLY A 61 1.95 -8.91 1.96
CA GLY A 61 0.70 -8.44 2.56
C GLY A 61 0.53 -8.94 3.99
N ALA A 62 0.68 -10.26 4.21
CA ALA A 62 0.56 -10.87 5.53
C ALA A 62 1.47 -10.19 6.58
N TYR A 63 2.75 -9.98 6.27
CA TYR A 63 3.67 -9.28 7.18
C TYR A 63 3.29 -7.81 7.42
N VAL A 64 2.87 -7.08 6.38
CA VAL A 64 2.48 -5.67 6.51
C VAL A 64 1.23 -5.55 7.37
N ALA A 65 0.21 -6.38 7.13
CA ALA A 65 -1.02 -6.39 7.93
C ALA A 65 -0.76 -6.79 9.39
N ASP A 66 0.08 -7.81 9.62
CA ASP A 66 0.49 -8.23 10.96
C ASP A 66 1.13 -7.08 11.75
N LEU A 67 2.11 -6.38 11.16
CA LEU A 67 2.77 -5.25 11.79
C LEU A 67 1.81 -4.09 12.07
N LEU A 68 0.94 -3.75 11.12
CA LEU A 68 -0.02 -2.67 11.28
C LEU A 68 -1.03 -2.97 12.40
N TYR A 69 -1.56 -4.19 12.45
CA TYR A 69 -2.45 -4.61 13.53
C TYR A 69 -1.71 -4.71 14.87
N GLN A 70 -0.43 -5.10 14.89
CA GLN A 70 0.35 -5.15 16.13
C GLN A 70 0.66 -3.76 16.70
N LEU A 71 0.95 -2.78 15.83
CA LEU A 71 1.30 -1.42 16.25
C LEU A 71 0.07 -0.56 16.57
N LEU A 72 -1.00 -0.69 15.79
CA LEU A 72 -2.15 0.21 15.84
C LEU A 72 -3.46 -0.47 16.24
N GLY A 73 -3.54 -1.80 16.12
CA GLY A 73 -4.79 -2.54 16.28
C GLY A 73 -5.78 -2.30 15.16
N LEU A 74 -7.08 -2.47 15.45
CA LEU A 74 -8.18 -2.21 14.51
C LEU A 74 -8.13 -0.82 13.81
N PRO A 75 -7.68 0.26 14.46
CA PRO A 75 -7.45 1.55 13.80
C PRO A 75 -6.55 1.51 12.56
N ALA A 76 -5.73 0.47 12.36
CA ALA A 76 -4.93 0.29 11.14
C ALA A 76 -5.77 0.38 9.84
N LEU A 77 -7.06 0.01 9.89
CA LEU A 77 -7.98 0.10 8.75
C LEU A 77 -8.20 1.55 8.26
N PHE A 78 -7.88 2.57 9.04
CA PHE A 78 -7.98 3.97 8.59
C PHE A 78 -6.81 4.38 7.67
N ILE A 79 -5.66 3.69 7.72
CA ILE A 79 -4.50 4.00 6.88
C ILE A 79 -4.81 3.86 5.39
N PRO A 80 -5.38 2.74 4.89
CA PRO A 80 -5.74 2.65 3.48
C PRO A 80 -6.76 3.71 3.07
N LEU A 81 -7.73 4.05 3.95
CA LEU A 81 -8.67 5.14 3.69
C LEU A 81 -7.94 6.48 3.53
N ALA A 82 -7.01 6.80 4.42
CA ALA A 82 -6.21 8.03 4.31
C ALA A 82 -5.43 8.05 2.99
N CYS A 83 -4.78 6.94 2.61
CA CYS A 83 -4.05 6.85 1.34
C CYS A 83 -4.96 7.11 0.13
N LEU A 84 -6.16 6.54 0.13
CA LEU A 84 -7.14 6.74 -0.94
C LEU A 84 -7.68 8.17 -0.97
N LEU A 85 -7.83 8.82 0.19
CA LEU A 85 -8.23 10.22 0.26
C LEU A 85 -7.17 11.15 -0.34
N PHE A 86 -5.88 10.84 -0.19
CA PHE A 86 -4.78 11.64 -0.77
C PHE A 86 -4.47 11.32 -2.25
N ALA A 87 -5.26 10.45 -2.88
CA ALA A 87 -5.04 10.03 -4.27
C ALA A 87 -5.64 11.04 -5.29
N TRP A 88 -5.20 12.30 -5.27
CA TRP A 88 -5.60 13.35 -6.21
C TRP A 88 -4.42 14.05 -6.89
#